data_AF-A0A7S1EAG8-F1
#
_entry.id   AF-A0A7S1EAG8-F1
#
_cell.length_a   1.000
_cell.length_b   1.000
_cell.length_c   1.000
_cell.angle_alpha   90.00
_cell.angle_beta   90.00
_cell.angle_gamma   90.00
#
_symmetry.space_group_name_H-M   'P 1'
#
loop_
_entity.id
_entity.type
_entity.pdbx_description
1 polymer ?
#
loop_
_entity_poly.entity_id
_entity_poly.type
_entity_poly.pdbx_seq_one_letter_code
_entity_poly.pdbx_strand_id
1 'polypeptide(L)'
;AMPVLQAVCATHGTHRDNVMREVFAGVASWHKVDRKDRCFELLPVGKGHIQMLSALVLSLLQSCHRPPPPPRGAVAGGAGDGGDRAALAAAVGFVTQFAVKFGESEKSSKKAERDHGSAYFSFLREFARDARSACGLPEWPAATLCLRVLWKHSHGIAANEKLHMSYRNLGCDVF
;
A
#
# COMPACT_ATOMS: atom_id res chain seq x y z
N ALA A 1 4.29 -14.27 10.57
CA ALA A 1 4.45 -12.81 10.78
C ALA A 1 3.19 -12.02 10.38
N MET A 2 2.68 -12.19 9.16
CA MET A 2 1.52 -11.41 8.65
C MET A 2 0.27 -11.41 9.56
N PRO A 3 -0.20 -12.55 10.11
CA PRO A 3 -1.36 -12.54 11.01
C PRO A 3 -1.16 -11.73 12.30
N VAL A 4 0.07 -11.70 12.82
CA VAL A 4 0.41 -10.94 14.04
C VAL A 4 0.37 -9.44 13.75
N LEU A 5 0.95 -9.00 12.63
CA LEU A 5 0.92 -7.59 12.24
C LEU A 5 -0.50 -7.11 11.92
N GLN A 6 -1.33 -7.95 11.29
CA GLN A 6 -2.75 -7.68 11.08
C GLN A 6 -3.50 -7.53 12.41
N ALA A 7 -3.22 -8.39 13.40
CA ALA A 7 -3.82 -8.29 14.72
C ALA A 7 -3.42 -6.97 15.41
N VAL A 8 -2.14 -6.61 15.39
CA VAL A 8 -1.64 -5.34 15.94
C VAL A 8 -2.30 -4.14 15.27
N CYS A 9 -2.39 -4.13 13.93
CA CYS A 9 -3.07 -3.07 13.20
C CYS A 9 -4.57 -3.04 13.52
N ALA A 10 -5.25 -4.18 13.64
CA ALA A 10 -6.67 -4.20 13.99
C ALA A 10 -6.92 -3.64 15.41
N THR A 11 -6.13 -4.06 16.41
CA THR A 11 -6.38 -3.76 17.84
C THR A 11 -5.79 -2.44 18.31
N HIS A 12 -4.64 -2.02 17.78
CA HIS A 12 -3.92 -0.84 18.27
C HIS A 12 -3.84 0.26 17.21
N GLY A 13 -4.89 1.08 17.16
CA GLY A 13 -4.99 2.23 16.23
C GLY A 13 -3.76 3.14 16.24
N THR A 14 -3.20 3.40 17.42
CA THR A 14 -2.00 4.24 17.64
C THR A 14 -0.71 3.64 17.05
N HIS A 15 -0.66 2.32 16.85
CA HIS A 15 0.51 1.64 16.29
C HIS A 15 0.39 1.37 14.79
N ARG A 16 -0.80 1.54 14.19
CA ARG A 16 -1.03 1.33 12.74
C ARG A 16 -0.04 2.12 11.88
N ASP A 17 0.12 3.41 12.17
CA ASP A 17 1.00 4.29 11.42
C ASP A 17 2.48 3.89 11.55
N ASN A 18 2.89 3.42 12.74
CA ASN A 18 4.24 2.95 12.96
C ASN A 18 4.52 1.65 12.19
N VAL A 19 3.58 0.70 12.22
CA VAL A 19 3.69 -0.55 11.44
C VAL A 19 3.76 -0.24 9.95
N MET A 20 2.88 0.62 9.43
CA MET A 20 2.88 0.99 8.01
C MET A 20 4.15 1.74 7.61
N ARG A 21 4.70 2.59 8.49
CA ARG A 21 5.97 3.29 8.25
C ARG A 21 7.15 2.33 8.22
N GLU A 22 7.17 1.32 9.10
CA GLU A 22 8.24 0.32 9.13
C GLU A 22 8.20 -0.57 7.87
N VAL A 23 7.00 -1.01 7.48
CA VAL A 23 6.81 -1.74 6.22
C VAL A 23 7.26 -0.92 5.03
N PHE A 24 6.96 0.39 5.03
CA PHE A 24 7.43 1.30 4.00
C PHE A 24 8.96 1.46 4.04
N ALA A 25 9.58 1.65 5.20
CA ALA A 25 11.04 1.73 5.33
C ALA A 25 11.75 0.47 4.79
N GLY A 26 11.16 -0.70 4.99
CA GLY A 26 11.64 -1.96 4.45
C GLY A 26 11.73 -2.01 2.91
N VAL A 27 10.95 -1.18 2.20
CA VAL A 27 10.98 -1.08 0.72
C VAL A 27 12.35 -0.63 0.20
N ALA A 28 13.12 0.15 0.97
CA ALA A 28 14.47 0.54 0.55
C ALA A 28 15.41 -0.67 0.35
N SER A 29 15.15 -1.77 1.05
CA SER A 29 15.90 -3.03 0.95
C SER A 29 15.20 -4.10 0.09
N TRP A 30 14.02 -3.77 -0.45
CA TRP A 30 13.25 -4.69 -1.27
C TRP A 30 13.94 -4.90 -2.62
N HIS A 31 13.92 -6.15 -3.08
CA HIS A 31 14.34 -6.53 -4.43
C HIS A 31 13.13 -7.05 -5.20
N LYS A 32 13.11 -6.76 -6.50
CA LYS A 32 12.07 -7.28 -7.37
C LYS A 32 12.18 -8.80 -7.46
N VAL A 33 11.09 -9.47 -7.10
CA VAL A 33 10.93 -10.92 -7.29
C VAL A 33 10.23 -11.18 -8.63
N ASP A 34 10.84 -12.03 -9.44
CA ASP A 34 10.29 -12.48 -10.72
C ASP A 34 8.96 -13.20 -10.53
N ARG A 35 8.07 -13.09 -11.52
CA ARG A 35 6.69 -13.58 -11.39
C ARG A 35 6.59 -15.08 -11.08
N LYS A 36 7.52 -15.88 -11.60
CA LYS A 36 7.63 -17.33 -11.38
C LYS A 36 8.03 -17.70 -9.94
N ASP A 37 8.72 -16.78 -9.25
CA ASP A 37 9.27 -16.99 -7.91
C ASP A 37 8.39 -16.32 -6.84
N ARG A 38 7.22 -15.81 -7.22
CA ARG A 38 6.25 -15.24 -6.29
C ARG A 38 5.50 -16.36 -5.58
N CYS A 39 5.59 -16.37 -4.26
CA CYS A 39 5.05 -17.46 -3.45
C CYS A 39 3.67 -17.20 -2.84
N PHE A 40 3.11 -15.98 -2.99
CA PHE A 40 1.80 -15.68 -2.42
C PHE A 40 0.71 -15.92 -3.47
N GLU A 41 0.02 -17.05 -3.36
CA GLU A 41 -1.06 -17.45 -4.26
C GLU A 41 -2.35 -16.65 -3.99
N LEU A 42 -3.00 -16.16 -5.05
CA LEU A 42 -4.32 -15.54 -4.99
C LEU A 42 -5.42 -16.59 -5.12
N LEU A 43 -6.53 -16.38 -4.42
CA LEU A 43 -7.69 -17.25 -4.50
C LEU A 43 -8.76 -16.66 -5.45
N PRO A 44 -9.62 -17.50 -6.06
CA PRO A 44 -9.49 -18.95 -6.16
C PRO A 44 -8.22 -19.37 -6.92
N VAL A 45 -7.78 -20.61 -6.70
CA VAL A 45 -6.60 -21.20 -7.36
C VAL A 45 -6.64 -20.93 -8.87
N GLY A 46 -5.52 -20.48 -9.43
CA GLY A 46 -5.39 -20.10 -10.84
C GLY A 46 -5.48 -18.60 -11.12
N LYS A 47 -5.75 -17.75 -10.11
CA LYS A 47 -5.64 -16.27 -10.24
C LYS A 47 -4.20 -15.76 -10.27
N GLY A 48 -3.23 -16.62 -9.94
CA GLY A 48 -1.80 -16.35 -10.02
C GLY A 48 -1.19 -15.99 -8.68
N HIS A 49 0.01 -15.39 -8.73
CA HIS A 49 0.80 -15.09 -7.53
C HIS A 49 1.18 -13.60 -7.47
N ILE A 50 1.15 -13.04 -6.27
CA ILE A 50 1.61 -11.68 -5.96
C ILE A 50 2.84 -11.72 -5.05
N GLN A 51 3.52 -10.58 -4.90
CA GLN A 51 4.64 -10.49 -3.98
C GLN A 51 4.16 -10.54 -2.53
N MET A 52 4.95 -11.18 -1.66
CA MET A 52 4.66 -11.29 -0.24
C MET A 52 4.52 -9.91 0.44
N LEU A 53 5.34 -8.94 0.02
CA LEU A 53 5.26 -7.57 0.56
C LEU A 53 3.98 -6.85 0.11
N SER A 54 3.54 -7.07 -1.14
CA SER A 54 2.24 -6.55 -1.61
C SER A 54 1.08 -7.16 -0.83
N ALA A 55 1.10 -8.49 -0.63
CA ALA A 55 0.11 -9.20 0.16
C ALA A 55 0.07 -8.68 1.61
N LEU A 56 1.23 -8.42 2.21
CA LEU A 56 1.33 -7.83 3.55
C LEU A 56 0.68 -6.45 3.61
N VAL A 57 1.03 -5.55 2.69
CA VAL A 57 0.47 -4.19 2.66
C VAL A 57 -1.05 -4.23 2.50
N LEU A 58 -1.57 -5.01 1.55
CA LEU A 58 -3.02 -5.16 1.34
C LEU A 58 -3.71 -5.73 2.58
N SER A 59 -3.08 -6.73 3.20
CA SER A 59 -3.55 -7.37 4.44
C SER A 59 -3.63 -6.41 5.61
N LEU A 60 -2.63 -5.52 5.78
CA LEU A 60 -2.61 -4.51 6.82
C LEU A 60 -3.68 -3.44 6.58
N LEU A 61 -3.84 -2.98 5.34
CA LEU A 61 -4.88 -2.01 5.00
C LEU A 61 -6.29 -2.55 5.24
N GLN A 62 -6.52 -3.83 4.92
CA GLN A 62 -7.79 -4.48 5.21
C GLN A 62 -8.02 -4.67 6.72
N SER A 63 -6.97 -4.88 7.51
CA SER A 63 -7.10 -4.97 8.97
C SER A 63 -7.57 -3.66 9.62
N CYS A 64 -7.34 -2.52 8.97
CA CYS A 64 -7.82 -1.22 9.42
C CYS A 64 -9.34 -1.04 9.30
N HIS A 65 -10.04 -1.84 8.46
CA HIS A 65 -11.51 -1.84 8.38
C HIS A 65 -12.17 -2.50 9.60
N ARG A 66 -11.46 -3.38 10.32
CA ARG A 66 -12.07 -4.10 11.44
C ARG A 66 -11.96 -3.23 12.70
N PRO A 67 -13.06 -2.64 13.22
CA PRO A 67 -13.00 -2.06 14.54
C PRO A 67 -12.66 -3.17 15.55
N PRO A 68 -11.86 -2.87 16.60
CA PRO A 68 -11.69 -3.82 17.69
C PRO A 68 -13.08 -4.21 18.23
N PRO A 69 -13.28 -5.47 18.65
CA PRO A 69 -14.54 -5.85 19.27
C PRO A 69 -14.83 -4.92 20.44
N PRO A 70 -16.08 -4.43 20.59
CA PRO A 70 -16.40 -3.54 21.70
C PRO A 70 -16.09 -4.23 23.04
N PRO A 71 -15.65 -3.47 24.05
CA PRO A 71 -15.49 -4.03 25.39
C PRO A 71 -16.81 -4.67 25.83
N ARG A 72 -16.73 -5.85 26.48
CA ARG A 72 -17.90 -6.59 26.96
C ARG A 72 -18.80 -5.64 27.78
N GLY A 73 -19.98 -5.31 27.24
CA GLY A 73 -20.96 -4.41 27.89
C GLY A 73 -21.26 -3.11 27.15
N ALA A 74 -20.52 -2.76 26.09
CA ALA A 74 -20.86 -1.60 25.26
C ALA A 74 -21.87 -1.98 24.17
N VAL A 75 -23.02 -1.30 24.17
CA VAL A 75 -24.08 -1.45 23.15
C VAL A 75 -23.51 -1.04 21.80
N ALA A 76 -23.66 -1.91 20.79
CA ALA A 76 -23.14 -1.70 19.44
C ALA A 76 -23.88 -0.56 18.72
N GLY A 77 -23.47 0.68 19.00
CA GLY A 77 -23.87 1.86 18.25
C GLY A 77 -22.86 2.16 17.13
N GLY A 78 -23.26 1.95 15.88
CA GLY A 78 -22.65 2.63 14.73
C GLY A 78 -21.23 2.20 14.31
N ALA A 79 -21.00 0.91 14.03
CA ALA A 79 -19.74 0.43 13.45
C ALA A 79 -19.64 0.60 11.91
N GLY A 80 -20.52 1.39 11.28
CA GLY A 80 -20.70 1.41 9.83
C GLY A 80 -19.76 2.30 9.02
N ASP A 81 -19.11 3.31 9.62
CA ASP A 81 -18.42 4.37 8.85
C ASP A 81 -16.96 4.63 9.31
N GLY A 82 -16.62 4.25 10.54
CA GLY A 82 -15.28 4.48 11.11
C GLY A 82 -14.16 3.58 10.54
N GLY A 83 -14.49 2.32 10.20
CA GLY A 83 -13.54 1.36 9.63
C GLY A 83 -13.12 1.71 8.21
N ASP A 84 -14.07 2.21 7.42
CA ASP A 84 -13.85 2.62 6.03
C ASP A 84 -12.94 3.85 5.97
N ARG A 85 -13.19 4.83 6.84
CA ARG A 85 -12.36 6.03 6.97
C ARG A 85 -10.93 5.72 7.44
N ALA A 86 -10.76 4.75 8.35
CA ALA A 86 -9.44 4.37 8.85
C ALA A 86 -8.58 3.66 7.79
N ALA A 87 -9.17 2.73 7.03
CA ALA A 87 -8.43 2.07 5.94
C ALA A 87 -8.13 3.04 4.78
N LEU A 88 -9.05 3.96 4.48
CA LEU A 88 -8.79 5.02 3.50
C LEU A 88 -7.64 5.92 3.96
N ALA A 89 -7.64 6.36 5.22
CA ALA A 89 -6.54 7.16 5.78
C ALA A 89 -5.20 6.42 5.72
N ALA A 90 -5.18 5.12 6.07
CA ALA A 90 -3.98 4.30 5.99
C ALA A 90 -3.49 4.13 4.53
N ALA A 91 -4.40 3.90 3.59
CA ALA A 91 -4.07 3.79 2.16
C ALA A 91 -3.53 5.11 1.60
N VAL A 92 -4.16 6.24 1.93
CA VAL A 92 -3.69 7.58 1.55
C VAL A 92 -2.32 7.86 2.17
N GLY A 93 -2.12 7.56 3.46
CA GLY A 93 -0.84 7.74 4.14
C GLY A 93 0.27 6.89 3.52
N PHE A 94 -0.02 5.64 3.17
CA PHE A 94 0.92 4.75 2.48
C PHE A 94 1.31 5.29 1.10
N VAL A 95 0.33 5.66 0.27
CA VAL A 95 0.59 6.21 -1.07
C VAL A 95 1.32 7.55 -1.02
N THR A 96 0.97 8.42 -0.06
CA THR A 96 1.61 9.73 0.12
C THR A 96 3.08 9.59 0.51
N GLN A 97 3.47 8.56 1.27
CA GLN A 97 4.88 8.31 1.60
C GLN A 97 5.74 8.06 0.35
N PHE A 98 5.20 7.42 -0.70
CA PHE A 98 5.91 7.29 -1.98
C PHE A 98 6.11 8.64 -2.65
N ALA A 99 5.09 9.51 -2.66
CA ALA A 99 5.20 10.84 -3.25
C ALA A 99 6.23 11.73 -2.51
N VAL A 100 6.28 11.64 -1.18
CA VAL A 100 7.28 12.35 -0.37
C VAL A 100 8.69 11.82 -0.66
N LYS A 101 8.91 10.50 -0.60
CA LYS A 101 10.23 9.91 -0.89
C LYS A 101 10.70 10.20 -2.30
N PHE A 102 9.76 10.21 -3.24
CA PHE A 102 10.03 10.62 -4.58
C PHE A 102 10.56 12.07 -4.63
N GLY A 103 9.84 13.05 -4.05
CA GLY A 103 10.28 14.44 -4.02
C GLY A 103 11.61 14.68 -3.28
N GLU A 104 11.90 13.90 -2.24
CA GLU A 104 13.20 13.91 -1.56
C GLU A 104 14.32 13.41 -2.48
N SER A 105 14.10 12.31 -3.20
CA SER A 105 15.11 11.71 -4.08
C SER A 105 15.47 12.59 -5.28
N GLU A 106 14.52 13.37 -5.82
CA GLU A 106 14.77 14.31 -6.94
C GLU A 106 15.71 15.43 -6.55
N LYS A 107 15.48 15.98 -5.35
CA LYS A 107 16.24 17.13 -4.84
C LYS A 107 17.64 16.73 -4.37
N SER A 108 17.90 15.44 -4.24
CA SER A 108 19.18 14.96 -3.77
C SER A 108 20.24 14.98 -4.86
N SER A 109 21.42 15.48 -4.50
CA SER A 109 22.65 15.35 -5.27
C SER A 109 23.39 14.04 -5.00
N LYS A 110 23.00 13.28 -3.96
CA LYS A 110 23.67 12.03 -3.60
C LYS A 110 23.09 10.85 -4.37
N LYS A 111 23.97 10.10 -5.05
CA LYS A 111 23.60 8.90 -5.81
C LYS A 111 22.81 7.88 -4.97
N ALA A 112 23.23 7.62 -3.72
CA ALA A 112 22.55 6.67 -2.84
C ALA A 112 21.08 7.04 -2.55
N GLU A 113 20.79 8.33 -2.38
CA GLU A 113 19.41 8.80 -2.13
C GLU A 113 18.54 8.70 -3.39
N ARG A 114 19.13 8.85 -4.59
CA ARG A 114 18.47 8.60 -5.88
C ARG A 114 18.20 7.12 -6.12
N ASP A 115 19.18 6.27 -5.83
CA ASP A 115 19.06 4.81 -5.95
C ASP A 115 17.97 4.27 -5.00
N HIS A 116 17.92 4.78 -3.77
CA HIS A 116 16.82 4.50 -2.84
C HIS A 116 15.46 4.92 -3.41
N GLY A 117 15.34 6.15 -3.94
CA GLY A 117 14.10 6.62 -4.58
C GLY A 117 13.63 5.70 -5.72
N SER A 118 14.57 5.19 -6.51
CA SER A 118 14.30 4.23 -7.59
C SER A 118 13.74 2.89 -7.08
N ALA A 119 14.19 2.41 -5.91
CA ALA A 119 13.65 1.20 -5.29
C ALA A 119 12.18 1.37 -4.88
N TYR A 120 11.84 2.48 -4.22
CA TYR A 120 10.45 2.81 -3.86
C TYR A 120 9.53 2.90 -5.09
N PHE A 121 10.03 3.51 -6.16
CA PHE A 121 9.32 3.63 -7.43
C PHE A 121 9.06 2.27 -8.08
N SER A 122 10.11 1.44 -8.15
CA SER A 122 10.03 0.09 -8.71
C SER A 122 9.06 -0.78 -7.93
N PHE A 123 9.09 -0.68 -6.59
CA PHE A 123 8.13 -1.36 -5.74
C PHE A 123 6.70 -0.85 -5.98
N LEU A 124 6.46 0.46 -6.02
CA LEU A 124 5.12 1.00 -6.23
C LEU A 124 4.48 0.51 -7.54
N ARG A 125 5.28 0.40 -8.61
CA ARG A 125 4.83 -0.15 -9.89
C ARG A 125 4.46 -1.64 -9.79
N GLU A 126 5.29 -2.45 -9.14
CA GLU A 126 4.99 -3.88 -8.93
C GLU A 126 3.79 -4.07 -7.97
N PHE A 127 3.72 -3.27 -6.92
CA PHE A 127 2.59 -3.24 -5.98
C PHE A 127 1.27 -2.93 -6.69
N ALA A 128 1.24 -1.94 -7.60
CA ALA A 128 0.04 -1.62 -8.36
C ALA A 128 -0.38 -2.74 -9.32
N ARG A 129 0.57 -3.50 -9.89
CA ARG A 129 0.27 -4.70 -10.69
C ARG A 129 -0.29 -5.83 -9.82
N ASP A 130 0.26 -6.01 -8.63
CA ASP A 130 -0.23 -7.00 -7.67
C ASP A 130 -1.64 -6.65 -7.18
N ALA A 131 -1.87 -5.39 -6.83
CA ALA A 131 -3.18 -4.89 -6.44
C ALA A 131 -4.20 -5.02 -7.59
N ARG A 132 -3.79 -4.80 -8.86
CA ARG A 132 -4.65 -5.08 -10.03
C ARG A 132 -4.99 -6.56 -10.15
N SER A 133 -4.03 -7.44 -9.91
CA SER A 133 -4.25 -8.90 -9.94
C SER A 133 -5.21 -9.36 -8.84
N ALA A 134 -5.16 -8.71 -7.68
CA ALA A 134 -6.06 -8.96 -6.55
C ALA A 134 -7.40 -8.20 -6.63
N CYS A 135 -7.54 -7.26 -7.57
CA CYS A 135 -8.72 -6.41 -7.68
C CYS A 135 -9.95 -7.21 -8.07
N GLY A 136 -11.07 -6.95 -7.39
CA GLY A 136 -12.33 -7.66 -7.62
C GLY A 136 -12.40 -9.05 -7.00
N LEU A 137 -11.34 -9.52 -6.34
CA LEU A 137 -11.39 -10.72 -5.52
C LEU A 137 -12.05 -10.40 -4.17
N PRO A 138 -13.03 -11.20 -3.71
CA PRO A 138 -13.80 -10.91 -2.49
C PRO A 138 -12.95 -10.90 -1.23
N GLU A 139 -11.86 -11.65 -1.19
CA GLU A 139 -10.94 -11.71 -0.05
C GLU A 139 -9.94 -10.55 -0.01
N TRP A 140 -9.82 -9.75 -1.09
CA TRP A 140 -8.91 -8.60 -1.24
C TRP A 140 -9.62 -7.24 -1.47
N PRO A 141 -10.60 -6.82 -0.64
CA PRO A 141 -11.31 -5.55 -0.82
C PRO A 141 -10.37 -4.32 -0.74
N ALA A 142 -9.28 -4.42 0.02
CA ALA A 142 -8.28 -3.36 0.11
C ALA A 142 -7.57 -3.08 -1.23
N ALA A 143 -7.49 -4.05 -2.15
CA ALA A 143 -6.88 -3.85 -3.46
C ALA A 143 -7.61 -2.79 -4.28
N THR A 144 -8.95 -2.85 -4.29
CA THR A 144 -9.80 -1.85 -4.96
C THR A 144 -9.63 -0.46 -4.34
N LEU A 145 -9.59 -0.39 -3.00
CA LEU A 145 -9.37 0.87 -2.29
C LEU A 145 -8.00 1.48 -2.63
N CYS A 146 -6.94 0.67 -2.57
CA CYS A 146 -5.59 1.08 -2.94
C CYS A 146 -5.51 1.63 -4.35
N LEU A 147 -6.09 0.93 -5.33
CA LEU A 147 -6.07 1.37 -6.72
C LEU A 147 -6.82 2.69 -6.92
N ARG A 148 -7.95 2.90 -6.23
CA ARG A 148 -8.66 4.20 -6.27
C ARG A 148 -7.82 5.33 -5.68
N VAL A 149 -7.13 5.09 -4.57
CA VAL A 149 -6.24 6.08 -3.94
C VAL A 149 -5.05 6.37 -4.86
N LEU A 150 -4.40 5.33 -5.37
CA LEU A 150 -3.30 5.44 -6.32
C LEU A 150 -3.72 6.20 -7.59
N TRP A 151 -4.90 5.93 -8.14
CA TRP A 151 -5.42 6.63 -9.32
C TRP A 151 -5.59 8.13 -9.06
N LYS A 152 -6.24 8.48 -7.94
CA LYS A 152 -6.42 9.90 -7.53
C LYS A 152 -5.09 10.62 -7.34
N HIS A 153 -4.12 9.98 -6.66
CA HIS A 153 -2.79 10.55 -6.46
C HIS A 153 -1.98 10.63 -7.77
N SER A 154 -2.11 9.64 -8.65
CA SER A 154 -1.40 9.58 -9.94
C SER A 154 -1.85 10.71 -10.88
N HIS A 155 -3.15 11.03 -10.90
CA HIS A 155 -3.64 12.21 -11.62
C HIS A 155 -3.01 13.51 -11.09
N GLY A 156 -2.90 13.66 -9.78
CA GLY A 156 -2.25 14.82 -9.16
C GLY A 156 -0.76 14.92 -9.52
N ILE A 157 -0.06 13.78 -9.58
CA ILE A 157 1.35 13.69 -9.98
C ILE A 157 1.52 14.00 -11.48
N ALA A 158 0.74 13.39 -12.35
CA ALA A 158 0.82 13.58 -13.80
C ALA A 158 0.48 15.02 -14.23
N ALA A 159 -0.47 15.65 -13.54
CA ALA A 159 -0.86 17.05 -13.76
C ALA A 159 0.15 18.06 -13.20
N ASN A 160 1.09 17.64 -12.35
CA ASN A 160 2.07 18.54 -11.75
C ASN A 160 3.28 18.71 -12.66
N GLU A 161 3.28 19.80 -13.43
CA GLU A 161 4.36 20.16 -14.37
C GLU A 161 5.71 20.42 -13.71
N LYS A 162 5.74 20.61 -12.37
CA LYS A 162 6.98 20.80 -11.61
C LYS A 162 7.72 19.50 -11.32
N LEU A 163 7.11 18.34 -11.58
CA LEU A 163 7.71 17.02 -11.38
C LEU A 163 8.44 16.56 -12.64
N HIS A 164 9.57 15.88 -12.48
CA HIS A 164 10.34 15.39 -13.62
C HIS A 164 9.57 14.35 -14.45
N MET A 165 9.83 14.32 -15.77
CA MET A 165 9.03 13.60 -16.76
C MET A 165 8.90 12.10 -16.48
N SER A 166 9.97 11.44 -16.02
CA SER A 166 9.94 10.01 -15.66
C SER A 166 8.90 9.67 -14.58
N TYR A 167 8.51 10.64 -13.76
CA TYR A 167 7.57 10.46 -12.66
C TYR A 167 6.15 10.87 -13.02
N ARG A 168 6.00 11.83 -13.94
CA ARG A 168 4.72 12.05 -14.61
C ARG A 168 4.33 10.82 -15.43
N ASN A 169 5.30 10.19 -16.10
CA ASN A 169 5.10 8.91 -16.80
C ASN A 169 4.70 7.77 -15.87
N LEU A 170 5.11 7.77 -14.60
CA LEU A 170 4.62 6.78 -13.62
C LEU A 170 3.10 6.89 -13.43
N GLY A 171 2.58 8.11 -13.33
CA GLY A 171 1.14 8.32 -13.22
C GLY A 171 0.36 7.70 -14.39
N CYS A 172 1.01 7.65 -15.56
CA CYS A 172 0.49 7.05 -16.80
C CYS A 172 0.89 5.57 -17.02
N ASP A 173 1.93 5.05 -16.34
CA ASP A 173 2.39 3.65 -16.45
C ASP A 173 1.73 2.75 -15.40
N VAL A 174 1.39 3.33 -14.25
CA VAL A 174 0.74 2.64 -13.13
C VAL A 174 -0.73 2.37 -13.43
N PHE A 175 -1.32 3.04 -14.41
CA PHE A 175 -2.70 2.87 -14.85
C PHE A 175 -2.84 2.97 -16.36
#